data_AF-A0A7Y3E5X0-F1
#
_entry.id   AF-A0A7Y3E5X0-F1
#
_cell.length_a   1.000
_cell.length_b   1.000
_cell.length_c   1.000
_cell.angle_alpha   90.00
_cell.angle_beta   90.00
_cell.angle_gamma   90.00
#
_symmetry.space_group_name_H-M   'P 1'
#
loop_
_entity.id
_entity.type
_entity.pdbx_description
1 polymer ?
#
loop_
_entity_poly.entity_id
_entity_poly.type
_entity_poly.pdbx_seq_one_letter_code
_entity_poly.pdbx_strand_id
1 'polypeptide(L)'
;MKKVLNVLILLLLSIPVLAAADFSSLEEQMTGKEYAAAGLDKLSPSELSALNAWIRDHSLGTLSTVAAVTDTAAADDEEKDKDKKRNTITGTLVGKFSGWDGQTVFKLQDGSIWVQADKDKFHIKEVENPTVVIEPGMFGSWHLSIEGHDSECRVKKIQ
;
A
#
# COMPACT_ATOMS: atom_id res chain seq x y z
N MET A 1 -36.96 44.85 41.06
CA MET A 1 -35.72 45.34 40.40
C MET A 1 -34.92 44.13 39.94
N LYS A 2 -34.87 43.95 38.62
CA LYS A 2 -33.92 43.22 37.75
C LYS A 2 -32.99 42.13 38.36
N LYS A 3 -33.08 40.95 37.71
CA LYS A 3 -32.11 39.84 37.54
C LYS A 3 -32.11 38.74 38.60
N VAL A 4 -32.73 37.60 38.27
CA VAL A 4 -32.09 36.29 38.40
C VAL A 4 -32.52 35.44 37.20
N LEU A 5 -31.51 35.23 36.35
CA LEU A 5 -31.46 34.42 35.15
C LEU A 5 -30.98 33.03 35.58
N ASN A 6 -31.72 31.96 35.24
CA ASN A 6 -31.22 30.61 34.92
C ASN A 6 -32.30 29.54 35.11
N VAL A 7 -32.96 29.16 34.01
CA VAL A 7 -33.61 27.85 33.81
C VAL A 7 -33.26 27.49 32.36
N LEU A 8 -32.19 26.74 32.11
CA LEU A 8 -32.10 25.28 32.09
C LEU A 8 -33.26 24.62 31.33
N ILE A 9 -33.18 24.62 29.99
CA ILE A 9 -33.78 23.57 29.16
C ILE A 9 -32.68 22.99 28.26
N LEU A 10 -32.42 21.73 28.56
CA LEU A 10 -31.57 20.77 27.91
C LEU A 10 -32.23 20.40 26.57
N LEU A 11 -31.60 20.66 25.42
CA LEU A 11 -32.01 20.05 24.15
C LEU A 11 -30.78 19.56 23.39
N LEU A 12 -30.49 18.28 23.65
CA LEU A 12 -29.87 17.28 22.79
C LEU A 12 -28.80 17.78 21.80
N LEU A 13 -27.56 17.60 22.25
CA LEU A 13 -26.38 17.29 21.45
C LEU A 13 -26.75 16.36 20.28
N SER A 14 -26.77 16.90 19.06
CA SER A 14 -26.41 16.12 17.87
C SER A 14 -24.98 16.49 17.53
N ILE A 15 -24.03 15.90 18.25
CA ILE A 15 -22.65 15.85 17.76
C ILE A 15 -22.71 14.89 16.57
N PRO A 16 -22.35 15.30 15.34
CA PRO A 16 -22.07 14.32 14.31
C PRO A 16 -20.90 13.49 14.85
N VAL A 17 -21.17 12.23 15.20
CA VAL A 17 -20.10 11.26 15.43
C VAL A 17 -19.33 11.27 14.11
N LEU A 18 -18.17 11.91 14.11
CA LEU A 18 -17.21 11.70 13.06
C LEU A 18 -16.83 10.25 13.27
N ALA A 19 -17.41 9.37 12.45
CA ALA A 19 -16.99 7.98 12.39
C ALA A 19 -15.48 8.04 12.14
N ALA A 20 -14.70 7.82 13.20
CA ALA A 20 -13.34 7.40 13.06
C ALA A 20 -13.44 6.20 12.12
N ALA A 21 -12.82 6.30 10.94
CA ALA A 21 -12.75 5.18 10.02
C ALA A 21 -12.27 3.99 10.85
N ASP A 22 -13.18 3.08 11.14
CA ASP A 22 -12.96 1.87 11.91
C ASP A 22 -12.03 1.02 11.06
N PHE A 23 -10.73 1.27 11.19
CA PHE A 23 -9.73 0.25 10.89
C PHE A 23 -10.04 -0.87 11.88
N SER A 24 -10.80 -1.86 11.39
CA SER A 24 -10.97 -3.14 12.03
C SER A 24 -9.59 -3.60 12.51
N SER A 25 -9.55 -4.10 13.73
CA SER A 25 -8.31 -4.56 14.34
C SER A 25 -7.64 -5.60 13.44
N LEU A 26 -6.31 -5.74 13.52
CA LEU A 26 -5.58 -6.74 12.71
C LEU A 26 -6.16 -8.15 12.84
N GLU A 27 -6.75 -8.46 14.00
CA GLU A 27 -7.46 -9.69 14.34
C GLU A 27 -8.75 -9.92 13.53
N GLU A 28 -9.40 -8.86 13.06
CA GLU A 28 -10.57 -8.93 12.16
C GLU A 28 -10.16 -9.06 10.69
N GLN A 29 -8.97 -8.56 10.32
CA GLN A 29 -8.45 -8.65 8.95
C GLN A 29 -7.70 -9.95 8.66
N MET A 30 -7.12 -10.61 9.66
CA MET A 30 -6.41 -11.88 9.52
C MET A 30 -7.24 -13.03 10.10
N THR A 31 -7.29 -14.18 9.42
CA THR A 31 -7.97 -15.35 9.99
C THR A 31 -7.23 -15.80 11.26
N GLY A 32 -7.94 -16.31 12.27
CA GLY A 32 -7.32 -16.72 13.55
C GLY A 32 -6.18 -17.75 13.41
N LYS A 33 -6.13 -18.49 12.29
CA LYS A 33 -5.01 -19.40 11.97
C LYS A 33 -3.75 -18.64 11.53
N GLU A 34 -3.90 -17.59 10.74
CA GLU A 34 -2.79 -16.73 10.31
C GLU A 34 -2.25 -15.91 11.49
N TYR A 35 -3.15 -15.49 12.39
CA TYR A 35 -2.79 -14.81 13.64
C TYR A 35 -1.90 -15.68 14.54
N ALA A 36 -2.27 -16.96 14.73
CA ALA A 36 -1.46 -17.93 15.48
C ALA A 36 -0.18 -18.33 14.73
N ALA A 37 -0.22 -18.46 13.41
CA ALA A 37 0.97 -18.78 12.60
C ALA A 37 2.00 -17.64 12.61
N ALA A 38 1.55 -16.39 12.67
CA ALA A 38 2.39 -15.22 12.84
C ALA A 38 2.93 -15.06 14.28
N GLY A 39 2.51 -15.92 15.21
CA GLY A 39 2.92 -15.86 16.61
C GLY A 39 2.36 -14.66 17.38
N LEU A 40 1.34 -13.99 16.84
CA LEU A 40 0.67 -12.85 17.48
C LEU A 40 -0.13 -13.29 18.71
N ASP A 41 -0.47 -14.58 18.84
CA ASP A 41 -1.11 -15.18 20.02
C ASP A 41 -0.23 -15.15 21.29
N LYS A 42 1.08 -14.97 21.10
CA LYS A 42 2.07 -14.91 22.20
C LYS A 42 2.30 -13.50 22.72
N LEU A 43 1.77 -12.49 22.04
CA LEU A 43 1.87 -11.10 22.46
C LEU A 43 0.88 -10.83 23.59
N SER A 44 1.32 -10.08 24.59
CA SER A 44 0.44 -9.59 25.64
C SER A 44 -0.58 -8.59 25.10
N PRO A 45 -1.73 -8.39 25.78
CA PRO A 45 -2.74 -7.41 25.37
C PRO A 45 -2.19 -5.99 25.18
N SER A 46 -1.18 -5.61 25.98
CA SER A 46 -0.47 -4.34 25.87
C SER A 46 0.40 -4.23 24.62
N GLU A 47 1.08 -5.31 24.24
CA GLU A 47 1.93 -5.34 23.04
C GLU A 47 1.09 -5.33 21.76
N LEU A 48 -0.03 -6.04 21.75
CA LEU A 48 -1.00 -6.01 20.64
C LEU A 48 -1.58 -4.62 20.43
N SER A 49 -1.91 -3.92 21.52
CA SER A 49 -2.37 -2.53 21.43
C SER A 49 -1.29 -1.61 20.84
N ALA A 50 -0.04 -1.76 21.25
CA ALA A 50 1.08 -1.00 20.70
C ALA A 50 1.32 -1.30 19.20
N LEU A 51 1.21 -2.57 18.81
CA LEU A 51 1.30 -3.00 17.41
C LEU A 51 0.16 -2.42 16.57
N ASN A 52 -1.09 -2.53 17.05
CA ASN A 52 -2.25 -1.96 16.39
C ASN A 52 -2.14 -0.44 16.24
N ALA A 53 -1.59 0.26 17.24
CA ALA A 53 -1.33 1.70 17.18
C ALA A 53 -0.24 2.04 16.14
N TRP A 54 0.86 1.30 16.11
CA TRP A 54 1.94 1.46 15.13
C TRP A 54 1.43 1.25 13.70
N ILE A 55 0.64 0.20 13.47
CA ILE A 55 0.03 -0.07 12.15
C ILE A 55 -0.87 1.10 11.74
N ARG A 56 -1.71 1.63 12.64
CA ARG A 56 -2.57 2.78 12.33
C ARG A 56 -1.74 4.00 11.93
N ASP A 57 -0.71 4.33 12.70
CA ASP A 57 0.17 5.47 12.45
C ASP A 57 0.96 5.34 11.12
N HIS A 58 1.51 4.16 10.84
CA HIS A 58 2.33 3.92 9.64
C HIS A 58 1.49 3.59 8.39
N SER A 59 0.26 3.11 8.55
CA SER A 59 -0.70 2.92 7.44
C SER A 59 -1.16 4.25 6.85
N LEU A 60 -1.30 5.29 7.68
CA LEU A 60 -1.67 6.64 7.26
C LEU A 60 -0.57 7.36 6.46
N GLY A 61 0.70 6.97 6.64
CA GLY A 61 1.83 7.48 5.84
C GLY A 61 1.77 7.11 4.36
N THR A 62 1.01 6.07 3.99
CA THR A 62 0.80 5.68 2.58
C THR A 62 -0.42 6.34 1.93
N LEU A 63 -1.27 7.02 2.73
CA LEU A 63 -2.46 7.74 2.25
C LEU A 63 -2.29 9.26 2.30
N SER A 64 -1.55 9.81 3.27
CA SER A 64 -1.37 11.27 3.41
C SER A 64 -0.48 11.90 2.32
N THR A 65 0.42 11.15 1.68
CA THR A 65 1.18 11.65 0.52
C THR A 65 0.36 11.71 -0.77
N VAL A 66 -0.86 11.15 -0.78
CA VAL A 66 -1.78 11.18 -1.92
C VAL A 66 -2.79 12.34 -1.81
N ALA A 67 -2.94 12.97 -0.64
CA ALA A 67 -3.91 14.04 -0.43
C ALA A 67 -3.44 15.44 -0.86
N ALA A 68 -2.16 15.61 -1.25
CA ALA A 68 -1.60 16.93 -1.60
C ALA A 68 -1.48 17.19 -3.12
N VAL A 69 -1.96 16.27 -3.98
CA VAL A 69 -1.97 16.46 -5.45
C VAL A 69 -3.35 16.24 -6.05
N THR A 70 -4.38 16.83 -5.45
CA THR A 70 -5.68 16.98 -6.08
C THR A 70 -6.15 18.42 -5.96
N ASP A 71 -5.60 19.28 -6.81
CA ASP A 71 -6.29 20.50 -7.20
C ASP A 71 -6.00 20.78 -8.67
N THR A 72 -6.86 20.28 -9.56
CA THR A 72 -7.37 20.97 -10.76
C THR A 72 -8.08 19.96 -11.69
N ALA A 73 -9.31 20.33 -12.07
CA ALA A 73 -10.16 19.83 -13.16
C ALA A 73 -10.80 18.44 -12.94
N ALA A 74 -12.07 18.34 -12.50
CA ALA A 74 -13.33 18.75 -13.13
C ALA A 74 -13.74 17.93 -14.37
N ALA A 75 -14.96 17.37 -14.27
CA ALA A 75 -15.89 16.87 -15.29
C ALA A 75 -15.86 15.37 -15.65
N ASP A 76 -16.99 14.73 -15.32
CA ASP A 76 -17.73 13.66 -16.00
C ASP A 76 -16.99 12.37 -16.41
N ASP A 77 -17.26 11.28 -15.67
CA ASP A 77 -18.11 10.18 -16.15
C ASP A 77 -18.00 8.99 -15.18
N GLU A 78 -19.10 8.74 -14.47
CA GLU A 78 -19.30 7.59 -13.60
C GLU A 78 -19.62 6.33 -14.43
N GLU A 79 -18.62 5.65 -14.99
CA GLU A 79 -18.71 4.23 -15.36
C GLU A 79 -17.32 3.64 -15.66
N LYS A 80 -16.54 3.21 -14.65
CA LYS A 80 -15.39 2.25 -14.76
C LYS A 80 -14.62 2.10 -13.42
N ASP A 81 -15.29 1.63 -12.38
CA ASP A 81 -14.71 1.55 -11.02
C ASP A 81 -14.19 0.16 -10.62
N LYS A 82 -13.53 -0.55 -11.56
CA LYS A 82 -12.81 -1.81 -11.26
C LYS A 82 -11.33 -1.84 -11.68
N ASP A 83 -10.84 -0.80 -12.35
CA ASP A 83 -9.45 -0.74 -12.84
C ASP A 83 -8.55 0.27 -12.10
N LYS A 84 -9.10 1.05 -11.17
CA LYS A 84 -8.46 2.27 -10.65
C LYS A 84 -7.64 2.14 -9.36
N LYS A 85 -7.04 0.99 -9.03
CA LYS A 85 -5.95 0.95 -8.01
C LYS A 85 -4.89 -0.13 -8.30
N ARG A 86 -4.43 -0.26 -9.54
CA ARG A 86 -3.08 -0.82 -9.72
C ARG A 86 -2.10 0.31 -9.39
N ASN A 87 -1.55 0.28 -8.19
CA ASN A 87 -0.54 1.26 -7.77
C ASN A 87 0.84 0.80 -8.24
N THR A 88 1.71 1.76 -8.58
CA THR A 88 3.14 1.52 -8.79
C THR A 88 3.76 0.91 -7.53
N ILE A 89 4.59 -0.11 -7.71
CA ILE A 89 5.28 -0.82 -6.64
C ILE A 89 6.77 -0.51 -6.79
N THR A 90 7.35 0.14 -5.79
CA THR A 90 8.81 0.34 -5.71
C THR A 90 9.39 -0.65 -4.72
N GLY A 91 10.52 -1.27 -5.07
CA GLY A 91 11.22 -2.14 -4.12
C GLY A 91 12.67 -2.37 -4.51
N THR A 92 13.36 -3.18 -3.71
CA THR A 92 14.79 -3.47 -3.88
C THR A 92 14.96 -4.93 -4.22
N LEU A 93 15.72 -5.24 -5.28
CA LEU A 93 16.06 -6.62 -5.61
C LEU A 93 17.01 -7.22 -4.57
N VAL A 94 16.87 -8.51 -4.29
CA VAL A 94 17.75 -9.22 -3.37
C VAL A 94 18.88 -9.87 -4.14
N GLY A 95 20.12 -9.46 -3.83
CA GLY A 95 21.35 -10.05 -4.35
C GLY A 95 21.91 -9.30 -5.56
N LYS A 96 22.64 -10.04 -6.38
CA LYS A 96 23.35 -9.50 -7.55
C LYS A 96 22.46 -9.53 -8.78
N PHE A 97 22.38 -8.41 -9.47
CA PHE A 97 21.59 -8.24 -10.68
C PHE A 97 22.49 -7.76 -11.82
N SER A 98 22.44 -8.46 -12.96
CA SER A 98 23.25 -8.15 -14.15
C SER A 98 22.41 -7.90 -15.40
N GLY A 99 21.08 -7.81 -15.25
CA GLY A 99 20.15 -7.73 -16.38
C GLY A 99 19.16 -8.89 -16.44
N TRP A 100 18.46 -8.98 -17.58
CA TRP A 100 17.47 -10.02 -17.86
C TRP A 100 17.60 -10.59 -19.29
N ASP A 101 17.17 -11.83 -19.47
CA ASP A 101 17.43 -12.63 -20.67
C ASP A 101 16.19 -13.27 -21.32
N GLY A 102 14.99 -13.02 -20.78
CA GLY A 102 13.70 -13.59 -21.19
C GLY A 102 13.13 -14.59 -20.19
N GLN A 103 13.92 -15.04 -19.22
CA GLN A 103 13.51 -16.04 -18.21
C GLN A 103 13.86 -15.60 -16.78
N THR A 104 14.15 -14.31 -16.60
CA THR A 104 14.68 -13.78 -15.35
C THR A 104 13.61 -13.71 -14.27
N VAL A 105 14.01 -14.05 -13.04
CA VAL A 105 13.16 -14.01 -11.85
C VAL A 105 13.67 -12.91 -10.92
N PHE A 106 12.78 -11.99 -10.61
CA PHE A 106 13.01 -10.84 -9.75
C PHE A 106 12.46 -11.14 -8.35
N LYS A 107 13.36 -11.21 -7.38
CA LYS A 107 13.01 -11.37 -5.96
C LYS A 107 13.21 -10.04 -5.27
N LEU A 108 12.13 -9.48 -4.74
CA LEU A 108 12.19 -8.23 -4.00
C LEU A 108 12.39 -8.48 -2.51
N GLN A 109 12.90 -7.48 -1.80
CA GLN A 109 13.18 -7.55 -0.37
C GLN A 109 11.93 -7.73 0.50
N ASP A 110 10.76 -7.31 0.02
CA ASP A 110 9.45 -7.54 0.65
C ASP A 110 8.98 -9.01 0.55
N GLY A 111 9.73 -9.86 -0.17
CA GLY A 111 9.39 -11.26 -0.40
C GLY A 111 8.54 -11.50 -1.65
N SER A 112 8.11 -10.45 -2.35
CA SER A 112 7.39 -10.58 -3.61
C SER A 112 8.31 -11.15 -4.70
N ILE A 113 7.76 -12.05 -5.52
CA ILE A 113 8.49 -12.68 -6.63
C ILE A 113 7.76 -12.38 -7.94
N TRP A 114 8.52 -11.85 -8.89
CA TRP A 114 8.07 -11.52 -10.23
C TRP A 114 8.91 -12.25 -11.26
N VAL A 115 8.31 -12.64 -12.38
CA VAL A 115 9.00 -13.29 -13.49
C VAL A 115 8.82 -12.48 -14.75
N GLN A 116 9.87 -12.42 -15.58
CA GLN A 116 9.78 -11.83 -16.90
C GLN A 116 8.74 -12.55 -17.77
N ALA A 117 7.95 -11.78 -18.52
CA ALA A 117 6.83 -12.24 -19.33
C ALA A 117 7.00 -11.95 -20.83
N ASP A 118 8.11 -11.33 -21.21
CA ASP A 118 8.53 -11.01 -22.57
C ASP A 118 9.89 -11.68 -22.90
N LYS A 119 10.40 -11.41 -24.11
CA LYS A 119 11.66 -11.98 -24.63
C LYS A 119 12.78 -10.94 -24.70
N ASP A 120 12.57 -9.76 -24.14
CA ASP A 120 13.55 -8.69 -24.21
C ASP A 120 14.78 -9.05 -23.38
N LYS A 121 15.91 -8.49 -23.80
CA LYS A 121 17.19 -8.76 -23.18
C LYS A 121 17.85 -7.45 -22.83
N PHE A 122 18.32 -7.35 -21.61
CA PHE A 122 19.01 -6.20 -21.09
C PHE A 122 20.18 -6.69 -20.25
N HIS A 123 21.34 -6.09 -20.42
CA HIS A 123 22.55 -6.48 -19.69
C HIS A 123 23.26 -5.22 -19.21
N ILE A 124 23.63 -5.23 -17.93
CA ILE A 124 24.40 -4.17 -17.29
C ILE A 124 25.55 -4.76 -16.51
N LYS A 125 26.45 -3.89 -16.05
CA LYS A 125 27.43 -4.29 -15.05
C LYS A 125 26.69 -4.81 -13.81
N GLU A 126 27.21 -5.86 -13.19
CA GLU A 126 26.63 -6.41 -11.96
C GLU A 126 26.45 -5.31 -10.90
N VAL A 127 25.19 -5.11 -10.50
CA VAL A 127 24.78 -4.21 -9.42
C VAL A 127 24.24 -5.05 -8.28
N GLU A 128 24.61 -4.71 -7.06
CA GLU A 128 24.11 -5.36 -5.85
C GLU A 128 22.90 -4.59 -5.31
N ASN A 129 21.83 -5.33 -5.02
CA ASN A 129 20.56 -4.84 -4.48
C ASN A 129 20.01 -3.56 -5.18
N PRO A 130 19.83 -3.56 -6.51
CA PRO A 130 19.31 -2.37 -7.19
C PRO A 130 17.85 -2.09 -6.83
N THR A 131 17.48 -0.81 -6.84
CA THR A 131 16.09 -0.34 -6.74
C THR A 131 15.36 -0.55 -8.06
N VAL A 132 14.14 -1.06 -7.98
CA VAL A 132 13.27 -1.36 -9.12
C VAL A 132 11.88 -0.76 -8.92
N VAL A 133 11.28 -0.37 -10.03
CA VAL A 133 9.93 0.21 -10.07
C VAL A 133 9.09 -0.68 -10.96
N ILE A 134 7.95 -1.14 -10.45
CA ILE A 134 7.00 -1.99 -11.15
C ILE A 134 5.71 -1.21 -11.36
N GLU A 135 5.42 -0.90 -12.62
CA GLU A 135 4.31 -0.04 -13.02
C GLU A 135 3.25 -0.83 -13.80
N PRO A 136 1.96 -0.56 -13.57
CA PRO A 136 0.91 -1.14 -14.39
C PRO A 136 0.91 -0.52 -15.78
N GLY A 137 1.00 -1.36 -16.80
CA GLY A 137 0.83 -0.97 -18.19
C GLY A 137 -0.60 -1.12 -18.70
N MET A 138 -0.73 -0.94 -20.01
CA MET A 138 -1.98 -1.13 -20.74
C MET A 138 -2.39 -2.61 -20.74
N PHE A 139 -3.70 -2.89 -20.81
CA PHE A 139 -4.25 -4.26 -20.84
C PHE A 139 -3.86 -5.16 -19.64
N GLY A 140 -3.53 -4.57 -18.48
CA GLY A 140 -3.20 -5.36 -17.29
C GLY A 140 -1.80 -5.98 -17.30
N SER A 141 -0.91 -5.53 -18.19
CA SER A 141 0.50 -5.84 -18.07
C SER A 141 1.12 -5.11 -16.89
N TRP A 142 2.23 -5.62 -16.40
CA TRP A 142 3.12 -4.93 -15.48
C TRP A 142 4.47 -4.80 -16.16
N HIS A 143 5.13 -3.67 -15.95
CA HIS A 143 6.48 -3.41 -16.45
C HIS A 143 7.38 -3.16 -15.26
N LEU A 144 8.58 -3.74 -15.28
CA LEU A 144 9.61 -3.53 -14.29
C LEU A 144 10.75 -2.76 -14.95
N SER A 145 11.13 -1.65 -14.32
CA SER A 145 12.30 -0.85 -14.67
C SER A 145 13.29 -0.82 -13.51
N ILE A 146 14.57 -0.63 -13.82
CA ILE A 146 15.63 -0.43 -12.81
C ILE A 146 15.90 1.06 -12.70
N GLU A 147 16.00 1.57 -11.47
CA GLU A 147 16.33 2.97 -11.24
C GLU A 147 17.67 3.33 -11.91
N GLY A 148 17.67 4.39 -12.72
CA GLY A 148 18.85 4.84 -13.46
C GLY A 148 19.07 4.18 -14.82
N HIS A 149 18.14 3.34 -15.28
CA HIS A 149 18.19 2.73 -16.61
C HIS A 149 16.86 2.92 -17.37
N ASP A 150 16.92 3.35 -18.63
CA ASP A 150 15.76 3.49 -19.53
C ASP A 150 15.22 2.16 -20.07
N SER A 151 15.57 1.04 -19.45
CA SER A 151 15.16 -0.29 -19.88
C SER A 151 14.10 -0.84 -18.94
N GLU A 152 13.02 -1.32 -19.54
CA GLU A 152 11.92 -1.99 -18.86
C GLU A 152 11.67 -3.37 -19.48
N CYS A 153 11.09 -4.27 -18.69
CA CYS A 153 10.61 -5.56 -19.16
C CYS A 153 9.21 -5.83 -18.62
N ARG A 154 8.42 -6.64 -19.33
CA ARG A 154 7.11 -7.07 -18.84
C ARG A 154 7.32 -8.12 -17.77
N VAL A 155 6.59 -7.99 -16.68
CA VAL A 155 6.64 -8.93 -15.58
C VAL A 155 5.27 -9.45 -15.20
N LYS A 156 5.27 -10.61 -14.54
CA LYS A 156 4.09 -11.20 -13.93
C LYS A 156 4.41 -11.58 -12.50
N LYS A 157 3.55 -11.17 -11.55
CA LYS A 157 3.67 -11.58 -10.16
C LYS A 157 3.39 -13.08 -10.07
N ILE A 158 4.25 -13.80 -9.36
CA ILE A 158 4.08 -15.23 -9.08
C ILE A 158 3.92 -15.53 -7.60
N GLN A 159 4.43 -14.68 -6.71
CA GLN A 159 4.29 -14.80 -5.26
C GLN A 159 4.27 -13.42 -4.60
#